data_AF-A0A920IB73-F1
#
_entry.id   AF-A0A920IB73-F1
#
_cell.length_a   1.000
_cell.length_b   1.000
_cell.length_c   1.000
_cell.angle_alpha   90.00
_cell.angle_beta   90.00
_cell.angle_gamma   90.00
#
_symmetry.space_group_name_H-M   'P 1'
#
loop_
_entity.id
_entity.type
_entity.pdbx_description
1 polymer ?
#
loop_
_entity_poly.entity_id
_entity_poly.type
_entity_poly.pdbx_seq_one_letter_code
_entity_poly.pdbx_strand_id
1 'polypeptide(L)' 'MGYKVAVVGATGAVGREMLQTLSERKFPADEVFALASEKSAGKEISYGEDGRN' A
#
# COMPACT_ATOMS: atom_id res chain seq x y z
N MET A 1 -9.30 12.92 11.97
CA MET A 1 -10.29 12.25 11.12
C MET A 1 -9.73 12.28 9.71
N GLY A 2 -8.82 11.36 9.44
CA GLY A 2 -8.17 11.17 8.16
C GLY A 2 -8.91 10.16 7.30
N TYR A 3 -8.30 9.80 6.17
CA TYR A 3 -8.93 8.96 5.17
C TYR A 3 -8.70 7.47 5.44
N LYS A 4 -9.70 6.64 5.13
CA LYS A 4 -9.49 5.20 4.95
C LYS A 4 -9.25 4.95 3.47
N VAL A 5 -8.09 4.40 3.13
CA VAL A 5 -7.66 4.23 1.73
C VAL A 5 -7.55 2.75 1.40
N ALA A 6 -8.15 2.32 0.29
CA ALA A 6 -7.95 0.97 -0.23
C ALA A 6 -7.16 1.03 -1.54
N VAL A 7 -6.07 0.28 -1.62
CA VAL A 7 -5.29 0.12 -2.86
C VAL A 7 -5.63 -1.23 -3.45
N VAL A 8 -6.34 -1.23 -4.58
CA VAL A 8 -6.71 -2.45 -5.31
C VAL A 8 -5.60 -2.84 -6.27
N GLY A 9 -5.21 -4.12 -6.26
CA GLY A 9 -4.05 -4.61 -6.99
C GLY A 9 -2.73 -4.32 -6.27
N ALA A 10 -2.77 -4.20 -4.94
CA ALA A 10 -1.64 -3.80 -4.10
C ALA A 10 -0.38 -4.67 -4.27
N THR A 11 -0.52 -5.94 -4.67
CA THR A 11 0.62 -6.84 -4.92
C THR A 11 1.27 -6.66 -6.30
N GLY A 12 0.65 -5.91 -7.21
CA GLY A 12 1.20 -5.62 -8.55
C GLY A 12 2.24 -4.49 -8.50
N ALA A 13 2.97 -4.29 -9.60
CA ALA A 13 4.00 -3.26 -9.70
C ALA A 13 3.46 -1.86 -9.35
N VAL A 14 2.35 -1.46 -9.98
CA VAL A 14 1.70 -0.16 -9.72
C VAL A 14 1.13 -0.08 -8.29
N GLY A 15 0.55 -1.16 -7.78
CA GLY A 15 -0.01 -1.17 -6.43
C GLY A 15 1.05 -0.93 -5.35
N ARG A 16 2.24 -1.50 -5.51
CA ARG A 16 3.39 -1.26 -4.62
C ARG A 16 3.87 0.18 -4.70
N GLU A 17 4.00 0.73 -5.90
CA GLU A 17 4.40 2.13 -6.12
C GLU A 17 3.39 3.11 -5.48
N MET A 18 2.10 2.80 -5.58
CA MET A 18 1.04 3.59 -4.94
C MET A 18 1.17 3.58 -3.42
N LEU A 19 1.42 2.42 -2.80
CA LEU A 19 1.63 2.33 -1.35
C LEU A 19 2.88 3.11 -0.91
N GLN A 20 3.97 3.00 -1.67
CA GLN A 20 5.19 3.78 -1.43
C GLN A 20 4.93 5.29 -1.56
N THR A 21 4.28 5.73 -2.63
CA THR A 21 3.94 7.15 -2.85
C THR A 21 3.06 7.71 -1.73
N LEU A 22 2.04 6.96 -1.29
CA LEU A 22 1.19 7.36 -0.17
C LEU A 22 1.99 7.57 1.12
N SER A 23 2.95 6.67 1.38
CA SER A 23 3.85 6.77 2.53
C SER A 23 4.82 7.95 2.41
N GLU A 24 5.54 8.09 1.30
CA GLU A 24 6.51 9.16 1.04
C GLU A 24 5.89 10.56 1.10
N ARG A 25 4.68 10.70 0.56
CA ARG A 25 3.94 11.97 0.55
C ARG A 25 3.29 12.28 1.90
N LYS A 26 3.42 11.41 2.90
CA LYS A 26 2.72 11.49 4.19
C LYS A 26 1.24 11.75 3.97
N PHE A 27 0.63 11.02 3.04
CA PHE A 27 -0.77 11.17 2.74
C PHE A 27 -1.59 10.97 4.03
N PRO A 28 -2.59 11.82 4.32
CA PRO A 28 -3.32 11.79 5.60
C PRO A 28 -4.33 10.63 5.65
N ALA A 29 -3.85 9.40 5.48
CA ALA A 29 -4.60 8.18 5.70
C ALA A 29 -4.49 7.75 7.17
N ASP A 30 -5.63 7.54 7.81
CA ASP A 30 -5.70 6.92 9.13
C ASP A 30 -5.48 5.40 9.02
N GLU A 31 -6.00 4.79 7.94
CA GLU A 31 -5.89 3.36 7.68
C GLU A 31 -5.69 3.10 6.17
N VAL A 32 -4.83 2.13 5.83
CA VAL A 32 -4.58 1.69 4.45
C VAL A 32 -4.84 0.20 4.32
N PHE A 33 -5.69 -0.17 3.36
CA PHE A 33 -6.08 -1.54 3.06
C PHE A 33 -5.43 -1.96 1.73
N ALA A 34 -4.53 -2.94 1.79
CA ALA A 34 -3.96 -3.57 0.61
C ALA A 34 -4.90 -4.68 0.10
N LEU A 35 -5.55 -4.47 -1.03
CA LEU A 35 -6.46 -5.44 -1.63
C LEU A 35 -5.84 -6.03 -2.90
N ALA A 36 -5.96 -7.35 -3.05
CA ALA A 36 -5.49 -8.07 -4.23
C ALA A 36 -6.39 -9.29 -4.51
N SER A 37 -6.11 -9.99 -5.62
CA SER A 37 -6.78 -11.26 -5.95
C SER A 37 -6.63 -12.30 -4.84
N GLU A 38 -7.56 -13.25 -4.76
CA GLU A 38 -7.54 -14.35 -3.78
C GLU A 38 -6.19 -15.10 -3.71
N LYS A 39 -5.55 -15.37 -4.85
CA LYS A 39 -4.19 -15.98 -4.93
C LYS A 39 -3.07 -15.19 -4.23
N SER A 40 -3.33 -13.93 -3.88
CA SER A 40 -2.42 -13.04 -3.17
C SER A 40 -2.83 -12.80 -1.72
N ALA A 41 -3.97 -13.35 -1.28
CA ALA A 41 -4.40 -13.23 0.11
C ALA A 41 -3.35 -13.83 1.05
N GLY A 42 -3.10 -13.16 2.17
CA GLY A 42 -2.09 -13.55 3.16
C GLY A 42 -0.65 -13.19 2.80
N LYS A 43 -0.38 -12.62 1.62
CA LYS A 43 0.95 -12.06 1.31
C LYS A 43 1.14 -10.73 2.02
N GLU A 44 2.23 -10.63 2.75
CA GLU A 44 2.66 -9.37 3.35
C GLU A 44 3.39 -8.52 2.31
N ILE A 45 3.07 -7.22 2.30
CA ILE A 45 3.72 -6.20 1.47
C ILE A 45 3.91 -4.94 2.31
N SER A 46 4.99 -4.22 2.09
CA SER A 46 5.34 -3.07 2.90
C SER A 46 4.54 -1.81 2.51
N TYR A 47 4.15 -1.03 3.51
CA TYR A 47 3.57 0.30 3.32
C TYR A 47 4.66 1.37 3.42
N GLY A 48 5.39 1.55 2.33
CA GLY A 48 6.60 2.36 2.30
C GLY A 48 7.75 1.63 2.99
N GLU A 49 8.64 1.08 2.17
CA GLU A 49 9.94 0.59 2.60
C GLU A 49 10.94 1.17 1.62
N ASP A 50 11.82 2.03 2.10
CA ASP A 50 12.92 2.58 1.32
C ASP A 50 13.91 1.43 1.14
N GLY A 51 14.07 0.92 -0.08
CA GLY A 51 15.16 -0.01 -0.42
C GLY A 51 16.56 0.60 -0.28
N ARG A 52 16.75 1.60 0.59
CA ARG A 52 18.05 2.13 1.00
C ARG A 52 18.39 1.53 2.37
N ASN A 53 19.07 0.39 2.32
CA ASN A 53 20.23 0.18 3.17
C ASN A 53 21.47 0.28 2.29
#